data_AF-F7JL78-F1
#
_entry.id   AF-F7JL78-F1
#
_cell.length_a   1.000
_cell.length_b   1.000
_cell.length_c   1.000
_cell.angle_alpha   90.00
_cell.angle_beta   90.00
_cell.angle_gamma   90.00
#
_symmetry.space_group_name_H-M   'P 1'
#
loop_
_entity.id
_entity.type
_entity.pdbx_description
1 polymer ?
#
loop_
_entity_poly.entity_id
_entity_poly.type
_entity_poly.pdbx_seq_one_letter_code
_entity_poly.pdbx_strand_id
1 'polypeptide(L)'
;MKKDSAVYENLYTELEDYEKKGVCILIDGNSASPMQVVRQHMVREAGSYMRDYEIDPEGHIESLSFVNINEKYRKNRRQKGQRAARRNSPFIQNG
;
A
#
# COMPACT_ATOMS: atom_id res chain seq x y z
N MET A 1 -8.93 -7.75 25.38
CA MET A 1 -8.22 -7.76 24.09
C MET A 1 -6.72 -7.71 24.40
N LYS A 2 -5.98 -8.81 24.28
CA LYS A 2 -4.53 -8.90 24.59
C LYS A 2 -3.70 -9.50 23.45
N LYS A 3 -4.32 -9.85 22.31
CA LYS A 3 -3.67 -10.55 21.21
C LYS A 3 -2.96 -9.63 20.22
N ASP A 4 -3.33 -8.35 20.18
CA ASP A 4 -2.86 -7.46 19.11
C ASP A 4 -1.45 -6.92 19.37
N SER A 5 -1.04 -6.77 20.64
CA SER A 5 0.30 -6.26 20.99
C SER A 5 1.42 -7.13 20.41
N ALA A 6 1.35 -8.45 20.60
CA ALA A 6 2.40 -9.35 20.10
C ALA A 6 2.48 -9.37 18.56
N VAL A 7 1.35 -9.16 17.87
CA VAL A 7 1.33 -9.07 16.40
C VAL A 7 2.06 -7.81 15.93
N TYR A 8 1.84 -6.67 16.59
CA TYR A 8 2.51 -5.42 16.24
C TYR A 8 4.00 -5.41 16.61
N GLU A 9 4.37 -6.01 17.75
CA GLU A 9 5.79 -6.19 18.12
C GLU A 9 6.52 -7.07 17.10
N ASN A 10 5.94 -8.21 16.72
CA ASN A 10 6.53 -9.09 15.70
C ASN A 10 6.67 -8.38 14.34
N LEU A 11 5.64 -7.62 13.94
CA LEU A 11 5.69 -6.81 12.71
C LEU A 11 6.77 -5.74 12.78
N TYR A 12 6.91 -5.07 13.93
CA TYR A 12 7.96 -4.07 14.13
C TYR A 12 9.35 -4.70 14.01
N THR A 13 9.61 -5.81 14.72
CA THR A 13 10.90 -6.51 14.67
C THR A 13 11.24 -6.98 13.25
N GLU A 14 10.27 -7.56 12.53
CA GLU A 14 10.46 -7.98 11.14
C GLU A 14 10.89 -6.81 10.24
N LEU A 15 10.19 -5.67 10.35
CA LEU A 15 10.49 -4.49 9.54
C LEU A 15 11.80 -3.82 9.93
N GLU A 16 12.15 -3.82 11.21
CA GLU A 16 13.43 -3.33 11.69
C GLU A 16 14.60 -4.14 11.11
N ASP A 17 14.44 -5.46 10.97
CA ASP A 17 15.45 -6.32 10.34
C ASP A 17 15.62 -6.04 8.84
N TYR A 18 14.54 -5.71 8.13
CA TYR A 18 14.61 -5.27 6.73
C TYR A 18 15.32 -3.92 6.60
N GLU A 19 14.96 -2.95 7.44
CA GLU A 19 15.59 -1.62 7.46
C GLU A 19 17.10 -1.73 7.74
N LYS A 20 17.51 -2.57 8.71
CA LYS A 20 18.93 -2.83 9.01
C LYS A 20 19.70 -3.48 7.85
N LYS A 21 19.01 -4.25 7.00
CA LYS A 21 19.60 -4.85 5.79
C LYS A 21 19.65 -3.87 4.61
N GLY A 22 19.17 -2.64 4.78
CA GLY A 22 19.12 -1.63 3.73
C GLY A 22 17.92 -1.79 2.79
N VAL A 23 16.94 -2.63 3.12
CA VAL A 23 15.73 -2.82 2.31
C VAL A 23 14.81 -1.61 2.48
N CYS A 24 14.37 -1.04 1.36
CA CYS A 24 13.51 0.14 1.39
C CYS A 24 12.07 -0.24 1.80
N ILE A 25 11.50 0.51 2.75
CA ILE A 25 10.13 0.30 3.23
C ILE A 25 9.27 1.47 2.76
N LEU A 26 8.19 1.14 2.06
CA LEU A 26 7.27 2.10 1.45
C LEU A 26 5.85 1.90 2.00
N ILE A 27 5.13 2.99 2.22
CA ILE A 27 3.68 2.98 2.51
C ILE A 27 2.96 3.97 1.60
N ASP A 28 1.98 3.46 0.86
CA ASP A 28 1.24 4.21 -0.17
C ASP A 28 2.16 5.00 -1.14
N GLY A 29 3.32 4.41 -1.46
CA GLY A 29 4.33 4.97 -2.36
C GLY A 29 5.32 5.95 -1.71
N ASN A 30 5.30 6.13 -0.39
CA ASN A 30 6.23 7.02 0.32
C ASN A 30 7.14 6.21 1.24
N SER A 31 8.43 6.56 1.30
CA SER A 31 9.36 5.95 2.24
C SER A 31 8.89 6.14 3.69
N ALA A 32 8.97 5.09 4.48
CA ALA A 32 8.49 5.08 5.85
C ALA A 32 9.36 4.21 6.75
N SER A 33 9.44 4.57 8.03
CA SER A 33 10.10 3.74 9.03
C SER A 33 9.20 2.56 9.47
N PRO A 34 9.80 1.48 10.00
CA PRO A 34 9.06 0.37 10.61
C PRO A 34 7.95 0.82 11.55
N MET A 35 8.25 1.79 12.41
CA MET A 35 7.29 2.35 13.37
C MET A 35 6.11 3.06 12.70
N GLN A 36 6.33 3.78 11.59
CA GLN A 36 5.26 4.44 10.85
C GLN A 36 4.30 3.43 10.22
N VAL A 37 4.83 2.34 9.66
CA VAL A 37 4.02 1.25 9.08
C VAL A 37 3.17 0.57 10.14
N VAL A 38 3.75 0.22 11.29
CA VAL A 38 3.04 -0.42 12.40
C VAL A 38 1.92 0.46 12.91
N ARG A 39 2.18 1.76 13.14
CA ARG A 39 1.14 2.72 13.56
C ARG A 39 -0.01 2.80 12.56
N GLN A 40 0.28 2.83 11.27
CA GLN A 40 -0.76 2.85 10.23
C GLN A 40 -1.59 1.56 10.22
N HIS A 41 -0.97 0.40 10.48
CA HIS A 41 -1.66 -0.87 10.66
C HIS A 41 -2.56 -0.89 11.90
N MET A 42 -2.09 -0.35 13.03
CA MET A 42 -2.88 -0.25 14.26
C MET A 42 -4.12 0.64 14.09
N VAL A 43 -3.99 1.76 13.37
CA VAL A 43 -5.05 2.77 13.23
C VAL A 43 -6.13 2.38 12.22
N ARG A 44 -5.80 1.64 11.16
CA ARG A 44 -6.69 1.41 10.01
C ARG A 44 -7.33 0.02 9.91
N GLU A 45 -7.35 -0.72 11.02
CA GLU A 45 -7.73 -2.14 11.12
C GLU A 45 -6.77 -3.08 10.35
N ALA A 46 -6.46 -4.22 10.98
CA ALA A 46 -5.65 -5.27 10.36
C ALA A 46 -6.37 -5.80 9.10
N GLY A 47 -5.67 -5.83 7.97
CA GLY A 47 -6.21 -6.30 6.68
C GLY A 47 -6.53 -5.20 5.65
N SER A 48 -6.38 -3.92 6.01
CA SER A 48 -6.55 -2.80 5.06
C SER A 48 -5.35 -2.54 4.15
N TYR A 49 -4.19 -3.14 4.46
CA TYR A 49 -2.96 -3.01 3.69
C TYR A 49 -2.51 -4.37 3.16
N MET A 50 -2.09 -4.40 1.90
CA MET A 50 -1.34 -5.52 1.32
C MET A 50 0.14 -5.14 1.25
N ARG A 51 1.02 -6.12 1.43
CA ARG A 51 2.47 -5.97 1.31
C ARG A 51 2.94 -6.60 0.00
N ASP A 52 3.55 -5.81 -0.86
CA ASP A 52 4.20 -6.25 -2.09
C ASP A 52 5.72 -6.26 -1.88
N TYR A 53 6.42 -7.20 -2.53
CA TYR A 53 7.88 -7.33 -2.50
C TYR A 53 8.46 -7.03 -3.87
N GLU A 54 9.48 -6.18 -3.92
CA GLU A 54 10.30 -5.95 -5.10
C GLU A 54 11.62 -6.68 -4.91
N ILE A 55 12.02 -7.42 -5.94
CA ILE A 55 13.19 -8.29 -5.94
C ILE A 55 14.20 -7.72 -6.92
N ASP A 56 15.46 -7.62 -6.50
CA ASP A 56 16.57 -7.20 -7.36
C ASP A 56 16.90 -8.29 -8.42
N PRO A 57 17.70 -7.96 -9.45
CA PRO A 57 18.13 -8.95 -10.45
C PRO A 57 18.89 -10.15 -9.87
N GLU A 58 19.50 -9.98 -8.70
CA GLU A 58 20.26 -11.00 -7.97
C GLU A 58 19.37 -11.94 -7.13
N GLY A 59 18.08 -11.63 -6.98
CA GLY A 59 17.09 -12.43 -6.26
C GLY A 59 16.87 -12.03 -4.79
N HIS A 60 17.41 -10.90 -4.31
CA HIS A 60 17.18 -10.39 -2.96
C HIS A 60 16.03 -9.38 -2.93
N ILE A 61 15.40 -9.24 -1.76
CA ILE A 61 14.36 -8.23 -1.56
C ILE A 61 15.03 -6.85 -1.55
N GLU A 62 14.72 -6.04 -2.55
CA GLU A 62 15.19 -4.66 -2.69
C GLU A 62 14.28 -3.70 -1.90
N SER A 63 12.97 -3.92 -2.00
CA SER A 63 11.98 -3.07 -1.34
C SER A 63 10.73 -3.84 -0.94
N LEU A 64 9.99 -3.27 0.02
CA LEU A 64 8.67 -3.74 0.41
C LEU A 64 7.68 -2.58 0.50
N SER A 65 6.52 -2.77 -0.14
CA SER A 65 5.51 -1.73 -0.32
C SER A 65 4.19 -2.11 0.34
N PHE A 66 3.74 -1.30 1.29
CA PHE A 66 2.43 -1.41 1.91
C PHE A 66 1.41 -0.55 1.17
N VAL A 67 0.40 -1.17 0.57
CA VAL A 67 -0.61 -0.49 -0.23
C VAL A 67 -1.97 -0.62 0.43
N ASN A 68 -2.62 0.51 0.69
CA ASN A 68 -3.98 0.51 1.22
C ASN A 68 -4.97 0.02 0.15
N ILE A 69 -5.49 -1.20 0.31
CA ILE A 69 -6.39 -1.79 -0.68
C ILE A 69 -7.76 -1.12 -0.69
N ASN A 70 -8.23 -0.64 0.47
CA ASN A 70 -9.50 0.07 0.56
C ASN A 70 -9.46 1.38 -0.25
N GLU A 71 -8.35 2.12 -0.15
CA GLU A 71 -8.15 3.31 -0.96
C GLU A 71 -7.96 2.97 -2.44
N LYS A 72 -7.21 1.92 -2.75
CA LYS A 72 -7.01 1.43 -4.12
C LYS A 72 -8.36 1.10 -4.80
N TYR A 73 -9.24 0.36 -4.14
CA TYR A 73 -10.58 0.05 -4.66
C TYR A 73 -11.46 1.30 -4.79
N ARG A 74 -11.36 2.28 -3.89
CA ARG A 74 -12.09 3.56 -4.00
C ARG A 74 -11.61 4.38 -5.21
N LYS A 75 -10.29 4.49 -5.44
CA LYS A 75 -9.72 5.19 -6.60
C LYS A 75 -10.12 4.51 -7.91
N ASN A 76 -10.05 3.18 -7.96
CA ASN A 76 -10.45 2.40 -9.14
C ASN A 76 -11.93 2.61 -9.51
N ARG A 77 -12.83 2.70 -8.52
CA ARG A 77 -14.25 3.02 -8.77
C ARG A 77 -14.45 4.43 -9.33
N ARG A 78 -13.73 5.44 -8.82
CA ARG A 78 -13.82 6.82 -9.32
C ARG A 78 -13.34 6.95 -10.77
N GLN A 79 -12.23 6.29 -11.12
CA GLN A 79 -11.71 6.31 -12.49
C GLN A 79 -12.63 5.59 -13.49
N LYS A 80 -13.24 4.46 -13.09
CA LYS A 80 -14.25 3.77 -13.93
C LYS A 80 -15.49 4.65 -14.18
N GLY A 81 -15.98 5.36 -13.16
CA GLY A 81 -17.11 6.30 -13.31
C GLY A 81 -16.80 7.47 -14.26
N GLN A 82 -15.60 8.05 -14.17
CA GLN A 82 -15.18 9.15 -15.05
C GLN A 82 -14.98 8.70 -16.52
N ARG A 83 -14.46 7.49 -16.74
CA ARG A 83 -14.34 6.90 -18.09
C ARG A 83 -15.70 6.61 -18.72
N ALA A 84 -16.68 6.17 -17.92
CA ALA A 84 -18.06 5.99 -18.41
C ALA A 84 -18.71 7.31 -18.82
N ALA A 85 -18.52 8.39 -18.04
CA ALA A 85 -19.05 9.71 -18.37
C ALA A 85 -18.47 10.31 -19.66
N ARG A 86 -17.18 10.06 -19.97
CA ARG A 86 -16.54 10.53 -21.22
C ARG A 86 -17.00 9.79 -22.48
N ARG A 87 -17.53 8.57 -22.37
CA ARG A 87 -18.06 7.82 -23.53
C ARG A 87 -19.45 8.28 -23.96
N ASN A 88 -20.18 9.01 -23.12
CA ASN A 88 -21.50 9.56 -23.41
C ASN A 88 -21.49 11.06 -23.77
N SER A 89 -20.34 11.66 -24.08
CA SER A 89 -20.30 13.01 -24.62
C SER A 89 -20.71 12.95 -26.10
N PRO A 90 -21.87 13.48 -26.51
CA PRO A 90 -22.23 13.55 -27.92
C PRO A 90 -21.34 14.63 -28.54
N PHE A 91 -20.34 14.19 -29.30
CA PHE A 91 -19.58 15.08 -30.16
C PHE A 91 -20.53 15.53 -31.27
N ILE A 92 -21.11 16.73 -31.12
CA ILE A 92 -21.88 17.37 -32.19
C ILE A 92 -20.88 17.67 -33.32
N GLN A 93 -20.93 16.84 -34.37
CA GLN A 93 -20.32 17.16 -35.65
C GLN A 93 -21.20 18.21 -36.30
N ASN A 94 -20.80 19.49 -36.20
CA ASN A 94 -21.39 20.54 -37.03
C ASN A 94 -20.85 20.37 -38.45
N GLY A 95 -21.77 20.14 -39.38
CA GLY A 95 -21.53 20.22 -40.82
C GLY A 95 -21.57 21.65 -41.35
#